data_AF-A0A1V9DID2-F1
#
_entry.id   AF-A0A1V9DID2-F1
#
_cell.length_a   1.000
_cell.length_b   1.000
_cell.length_c   1.000
_cell.angle_alpha   90.00
_cell.angle_beta   90.00
_cell.angle_gamma   90.00
#
_symmetry.space_group_name_H-M   'P 1'
#
loop_
_entity.id
_entity.type
_entity.pdbx_description
1 polymer ?
#
loop_
_entity_poly.entity_id
_entity_poly.type
_entity_poly.pdbx_seq_one_letter_code
_entity_poly.pdbx_strand_id
1 'polypeptide(L)'
;MALHPWADRPSEARDRLRTLLSRHYRLEQYDLFFAPSLHVARILLSQLFLRQEQARNQTRYATHFPVTELNVLPAVPLMAGNINFVAHIELPYGRVRPLHLCQQQGVVDVSESFASVLHEEVINHARLFVARLDRHADLPGGLVLVALRTADFSTLVRSELRLFEQGLPLDTPVLAALARSKEQGWRPYNQASVEAISLSLPLPIASGHQAGLPFASFALSRAQLASLAPASDVELWPQQSYLLVRASQRGGGRKQTNLTPQIGRRVQTLFNTGGKSEKAR
;
A
#
# COMPACT_ATOMS: atom_id res chain seq x y z
N MET A 1 31.04 -27.25 -11.68
CA MET A 1 29.81 -26.43 -11.58
C MET A 1 28.93 -27.06 -10.50
N ALA A 2 28.98 -26.52 -9.28
CA ALA A 2 28.21 -27.06 -8.16
C ALA A 2 26.87 -26.33 -8.06
N LEU A 3 25.76 -27.07 -8.19
CA LEU A 3 24.40 -26.59 -7.94
C LEU A 3 24.20 -26.49 -6.42
N HIS A 4 23.91 -25.29 -5.91
CA HIS A 4 23.65 -25.05 -4.48
C HIS A 4 22.32 -25.70 -4.01
N PRO A 5 22.19 -26.14 -2.74
CA PRO A 5 21.13 -27.06 -2.30
C PRO A 5 19.83 -26.39 -1.81
N TRP A 6 19.52 -25.16 -2.24
CA TRP A 6 18.23 -24.51 -1.93
C TRP A 6 17.60 -23.89 -3.18
N ALA A 7 17.46 -24.67 -4.24
CA ALA A 7 16.50 -24.35 -5.28
C ALA A 7 15.09 -24.62 -4.74
N ASP A 8 14.62 -23.79 -3.79
CA ASP A 8 13.22 -23.76 -3.43
C ASP A 8 12.45 -23.53 -4.73
N ARG A 9 11.50 -24.40 -5.05
CA ARG A 9 10.65 -24.19 -6.22
C ARG A 9 9.98 -22.81 -6.10
N PRO A 10 9.86 -22.04 -7.18
CA PRO A 10 9.19 -20.74 -7.18
C PRO A 10 7.82 -20.69 -6.46
N SER A 11 7.06 -21.78 -6.51
CA SER A 11 5.79 -21.93 -5.77
C SER A 11 6.00 -22.04 -4.26
N GLU A 12 6.97 -22.82 -3.80
CA GLU A 12 7.27 -23.03 -2.39
C GLU A 12 7.77 -21.74 -1.72
N ALA A 13 8.60 -20.96 -2.41
CA ALA A 13 9.06 -19.66 -1.91
C ALA A 13 7.87 -18.71 -1.69
N ARG A 14 6.92 -18.67 -2.64
CA ARG A 14 5.70 -17.87 -2.51
C ARG A 14 4.83 -18.31 -1.36
N ASP A 15 4.67 -19.61 -1.15
CA ASP A 15 3.85 -20.14 -0.05
C ASP A 15 4.50 -19.92 1.33
N ARG A 16 5.83 -19.99 1.41
CA ARG A 16 6.57 -19.59 2.61
C ARG A 16 6.39 -18.12 2.92
N LEU A 17 6.52 -17.25 1.91
CA LEU A 17 6.31 -15.81 2.10
C LEU A 17 4.87 -15.52 2.54
N ARG A 18 3.88 -16.14 1.91
CA ARG A 18 2.46 -16.03 2.30
C ARG A 18 2.22 -16.44 3.74
N THR A 19 2.76 -17.59 4.16
CA THR A 19 2.65 -18.08 5.55
C THR A 19 3.30 -17.11 6.53
N LEU A 20 4.48 -16.59 6.18
CA LEU A 20 5.20 -15.62 6.97
C LEU A 20 4.40 -14.31 7.15
N LEU A 21 3.90 -13.73 6.05
CA LEU A 21 3.10 -12.51 6.10
C LEU A 21 1.80 -12.73 6.86
N SER A 22 1.11 -13.84 6.62
CA SER A 22 -0.13 -14.18 7.32
C SER A 22 0.07 -14.21 8.83
N ARG A 23 1.14 -14.86 9.31
CA ARG A 23 1.48 -14.92 10.74
C ARG A 23 1.87 -13.56 11.34
N HIS A 24 2.70 -12.77 10.65
CA HIS A 24 3.18 -11.50 11.20
C HIS A 24 2.11 -10.40 11.22
N TYR A 25 1.22 -10.42 10.22
CA TYR A 25 0.20 -9.40 9.98
C TYR A 25 -1.23 -9.89 10.27
N ARG A 26 -1.40 -11.03 10.94
CA ARG A 26 -2.70 -11.58 11.35
C ARG A 26 -3.70 -11.67 10.20
N LEU A 27 -3.24 -12.21 9.08
CA LEU A 27 -4.02 -12.32 7.84
C LEU A 27 -4.61 -13.73 7.68
N GLU A 28 -4.90 -14.44 8.77
CA GLU A 28 -5.40 -15.82 8.72
C GLU A 28 -6.78 -15.92 8.05
N GLN A 29 -7.54 -14.82 8.07
CA GLN A 29 -8.86 -14.71 7.42
C GLN A 29 -8.77 -14.27 5.95
N TYR A 30 -7.56 -14.11 5.43
CA TYR A 30 -7.33 -13.61 4.07
C TYR A 30 -6.58 -14.61 3.21
N ASP A 31 -7.05 -14.75 1.98
CA ASP A 31 -6.30 -15.33 0.89
C ASP A 31 -5.37 -14.27 0.31
N LEU A 32 -4.07 -14.54 0.34
CA LEU A 32 -3.02 -13.59 -0.07
C LEU A 32 -2.52 -13.93 -1.46
N PHE A 33 -2.30 -12.92 -2.29
CA PHE A 33 -1.72 -13.03 -3.63
C PHE A 33 -0.68 -11.93 -3.83
N PHE A 34 0.29 -12.17 -4.71
CA PHE A 34 1.33 -11.20 -5.03
C PHE A 34 1.22 -10.69 -6.46
N ALA A 35 1.58 -9.41 -6.63
CA ALA A 35 1.75 -8.77 -7.92
C ALA A 35 3.04 -7.93 -7.92
N PRO A 36 3.70 -7.71 -9.07
CA PRO A 36 4.96 -6.97 -9.14
C PRO A 36 4.79 -5.46 -8.91
N SER A 37 3.58 -4.93 -9.16
CA SER A 37 3.27 -3.51 -8.98
C SER A 37 1.77 -3.27 -8.81
N LEU A 38 1.40 -2.09 -8.31
CA LEU A 38 -0.01 -1.67 -8.20
C LEU A 38 -0.67 -1.64 -9.59
N HIS A 39 0.07 -1.27 -10.62
CA HIS A 39 -0.42 -1.26 -11.99
C HIS A 39 -0.83 -2.67 -12.47
N VAL A 40 0.03 -3.66 -12.25
CA VAL A 40 -0.28 -5.06 -12.62
C VAL A 40 -1.43 -5.61 -11.76
N ALA A 41 -1.43 -5.33 -10.45
CA ALA A 41 -2.54 -5.71 -9.57
C ALA A 41 -3.88 -5.14 -10.07
N ARG A 42 -3.90 -3.88 -10.52
CA ARG A 42 -5.09 -3.24 -11.09
C ARG A 42 -5.58 -3.93 -12.35
N ILE A 43 -4.68 -4.31 -13.26
CA ILE A 43 -5.03 -5.05 -14.48
C ILE A 43 -5.64 -6.41 -14.12
N LEU A 44 -4.97 -7.17 -13.24
CA LEU A 44 -5.43 -8.49 -12.84
C LEU A 44 -6.81 -8.46 -12.19
N LEU A 45 -7.00 -7.56 -11.24
CA LEU A 45 -8.30 -7.40 -10.58
C LEU A 45 -9.35 -6.95 -11.60
N SER A 46 -9.03 -6.02 -12.50
CA SER A 46 -9.99 -5.56 -13.52
C SER A 46 -10.44 -6.71 -14.42
N GLN A 47 -9.53 -7.58 -14.83
CA GLN A 47 -9.83 -8.76 -15.65
C GLN A 47 -10.67 -9.79 -14.88
N LEU A 48 -10.31 -10.07 -13.62
CA LEU A 48 -11.03 -10.98 -12.73
C LEU A 48 -12.50 -10.53 -12.54
N PHE A 49 -12.71 -9.28 -12.14
CA PHE A 49 -14.06 -8.78 -11.89
C PHE A 49 -14.87 -8.62 -13.18
N LEU A 50 -14.24 -8.27 -14.30
CA LEU A 50 -14.90 -8.29 -15.61
C LEU A 50 -15.41 -9.69 -15.96
N ARG A 51 -14.58 -10.73 -15.79
CA ARG A 51 -14.98 -12.12 -16.06
C ARG A 51 -16.11 -12.57 -15.15
N GLN A 52 -16.06 -12.22 -13.86
CA GLN A 52 -17.11 -12.54 -12.90
C GLN A 52 -18.44 -11.88 -13.28
N GLU A 53 -18.43 -10.61 -13.68
CA GLU A 53 -19.64 -9.94 -14.14
C GLU A 53 -20.16 -10.54 -15.46
N GLN A 54 -19.29 -10.89 -16.41
CA GLN A 54 -19.68 -11.58 -17.64
C GLN A 54 -20.34 -12.93 -17.34
N ALA A 55 -19.73 -13.76 -16.49
CA ALA A 55 -20.29 -15.05 -16.08
C ALA A 55 -21.63 -14.90 -15.34
N ARG A 56 -21.75 -13.90 -14.46
CA ARG A 56 -22.99 -13.60 -13.74
C ARG A 56 -24.10 -13.17 -14.69
N ASN A 57 -23.78 -12.31 -15.64
CA ASN A 57 -24.72 -11.87 -16.67
C ASN A 57 -25.16 -13.05 -17.54
N GLN A 58 -24.23 -13.86 -18.06
CA GLN A 58 -24.55 -15.07 -18.84
C GLN A 58 -25.49 -16.02 -18.07
N THR A 59 -25.25 -16.23 -16.77
CA THR A 59 -26.11 -17.09 -15.93
C THR A 59 -27.52 -16.51 -15.75
N ARG A 60 -27.65 -15.19 -15.55
CA ARG A 60 -28.95 -14.50 -15.48
C ARG A 60 -29.72 -14.60 -16.81
N TYR A 61 -29.02 -14.51 -17.93
CA TYR A 61 -29.63 -14.63 -19.26
C TYR A 61 -30.02 -16.07 -19.60
N ALA A 62 -29.18 -17.06 -19.27
CA ALA A 62 -29.46 -18.48 -19.51
C ALA A 62 -30.64 -19.04 -18.68
N THR A 63 -30.94 -18.42 -17.53
CA THR A 63 -32.09 -18.82 -16.69
C THR A 63 -33.43 -18.25 -17.18
N HIS A 64 -33.42 -17.26 -18.07
CA HIS A 64 -34.64 -16.57 -18.53
C HIS A 64 -34.98 -16.80 -20.00
N PHE A 65 -34.06 -17.31 -20.84
CA PHE A 65 -34.30 -17.51 -22.28
C PHE A 65 -33.82 -18.88 -22.79
N PRO A 66 -34.61 -19.57 -23.64
CA PRO A 66 -34.15 -20.78 -24.31
C PRO A 66 -33.00 -20.46 -25.28
N VAL A 67 -32.02 -21.37 -25.31
CA VAL A 67 -30.71 -21.28 -26.01
C VAL A 67 -30.81 -20.92 -27.50
N THR A 68 -31.98 -21.05 -28.11
CA THR A 68 -32.25 -20.74 -29.52
C THR A 68 -32.30 -19.25 -29.87
N GLU A 69 -32.35 -18.33 -28.89
CA GLU A 69 -32.47 -16.87 -29.12
C GLU A 69 -31.15 -16.09 -28.93
N LEU A 70 -30.03 -16.78 -28.66
CA LEU A 70 -28.74 -16.18 -28.31
C LEU A 70 -27.99 -15.44 -29.43
N ASN A 71 -28.57 -15.26 -30.62
CA ASN A 71 -27.84 -14.77 -31.80
C ASN A 71 -27.95 -13.27 -32.12
N VAL A 72 -28.67 -12.45 -31.35
CA VAL A 72 -28.76 -11.01 -31.67
C VAL A 72 -28.76 -10.11 -30.43
N LEU A 73 -27.57 -9.58 -30.09
CA LEU A 73 -27.30 -8.27 -29.44
C LEU A 73 -27.85 -8.03 -28.00
N PRO A 74 -27.47 -6.95 -27.29
CA PRO A 74 -26.34 -6.01 -27.45
C PRO A 74 -25.30 -6.13 -26.32
N ALA A 75 -24.08 -5.61 -26.54
CA ALA A 75 -23.06 -5.47 -25.51
C ALA A 75 -23.56 -4.53 -24.39
N VAL A 76 -23.89 -5.11 -23.23
CA VAL A 76 -24.23 -4.35 -22.01
C VAL A 76 -23.02 -3.48 -21.61
N PRO A 77 -23.24 -2.23 -21.15
CA PRO A 77 -22.25 -1.16 -21.20
C PRO A 77 -20.96 -1.47 -20.44
N LEU A 78 -19.83 -1.27 -21.12
CA LEU A 78 -18.48 -1.24 -20.55
C LEU A 78 -18.36 -0.15 -19.49
N MET A 79 -18.43 -0.52 -18.21
CA MET A 79 -17.54 0.03 -17.18
C MET A 79 -16.99 -1.05 -16.23
N ALA A 80 -16.85 -2.27 -16.73
CA ALA A 80 -15.87 -3.22 -16.20
C ALA A 80 -14.60 -3.08 -17.06
N GLY A 81 -13.63 -2.29 -16.59
CA GLY A 81 -12.48 -1.94 -17.42
C GLY A 81 -11.38 -1.09 -16.77
N ASN A 82 -11.60 -0.52 -15.59
CA ASN A 82 -10.52 0.08 -14.82
C ASN A 82 -10.93 0.13 -13.34
N ILE A 83 -10.58 -0.91 -12.59
CA ILE A 83 -10.77 -0.88 -11.14
C ILE A 83 -9.99 0.30 -10.59
N ASN A 84 -10.69 1.17 -9.88
CA ASN A 84 -10.03 2.26 -9.19
C ASN A 84 -9.40 1.73 -7.90
N PHE A 85 -8.15 2.15 -7.67
CA PHE A 85 -7.51 1.98 -6.38
C PHE A 85 -7.79 3.22 -5.54
N VAL A 86 -8.50 3.00 -4.44
CA VAL A 86 -8.95 4.07 -3.56
C VAL A 86 -8.04 4.08 -2.35
N ALA A 87 -7.17 5.09 -2.28
CA ALA A 87 -6.21 5.21 -1.19
C ALA A 87 -6.93 5.37 0.17
N HIS A 88 -6.55 4.54 1.13
CA HIS A 88 -7.02 4.63 2.51
C HIS A 88 -6.52 5.92 3.18
N ILE A 89 -5.29 6.32 2.88
CA ILE A 89 -4.71 7.60 3.29
C ILE A 89 -4.51 8.47 2.05
N GLU A 90 -5.13 9.64 2.04
CA GLU A 90 -5.02 10.58 0.95
C GLU A 90 -3.72 11.39 1.07
N LEU A 91 -2.70 11.02 0.30
CA LEU A 91 -1.47 11.80 0.18
C LEU A 91 -1.62 12.92 -0.85
N PRO A 92 -0.94 14.07 -0.66
CA PRO A 92 -0.07 14.40 0.48
C PRO A 92 -0.81 14.94 1.71
N TYR A 93 -2.14 15.12 1.66
CA TYR A 93 -2.92 15.79 2.70
C TYR A 93 -2.92 15.07 4.07
N GLY A 94 -2.68 13.76 4.09
CA GLY A 94 -2.64 12.97 5.31
C GLY A 94 -4.01 12.77 5.95
N ARG A 95 -5.06 12.64 5.14
CA ARG A 95 -6.42 12.34 5.60
C ARG A 95 -6.68 10.85 5.55
N VAL A 96 -7.16 10.27 6.65
CA VAL A 96 -7.60 8.86 6.69
C VAL A 96 -9.06 8.81 6.24
N ARG A 97 -9.32 8.03 5.21
CA ARG A 97 -10.67 7.85 4.65
C ARG A 97 -11.33 6.63 5.30
N PRO A 98 -12.60 6.68 5.70
CA PRO A 98 -13.27 5.49 6.24
C PRO A 98 -13.25 4.32 5.24
N LEU A 99 -12.78 3.15 5.68
CA LEU A 99 -12.61 1.97 4.82
C LEU A 99 -13.91 1.54 4.12
N HIS A 100 -15.07 1.69 4.78
CA HIS A 100 -16.36 1.35 4.17
C HIS A 100 -16.67 2.20 2.92
N LEU A 101 -16.33 3.49 2.93
CA LEU A 101 -16.51 4.36 1.77
C LEU A 101 -15.51 4.02 0.66
N CYS A 102 -14.26 3.71 1.02
CA CYS A 102 -13.25 3.33 0.03
C CYS A 102 -13.66 2.07 -0.74
N GLN A 103 -14.18 1.07 -0.04
CA GLN A 103 -14.62 -0.21 -0.62
C GLN A 103 -15.84 -0.09 -1.54
N GLN A 104 -16.70 0.91 -1.32
CA GLN A 104 -17.83 1.21 -2.22
C GLN A 104 -17.38 1.83 -3.53
N GLN A 105 -16.21 2.48 -3.55
CA GLN A 105 -15.68 3.20 -4.71
C GLN A 105 -14.68 2.38 -5.52
N GLY A 106 -14.14 1.28 -4.96
CA GLY A 106 -13.17 0.43 -5.63
C GLY A 106 -12.39 -0.46 -4.67
N VAL A 107 -11.22 -0.91 -5.12
CA VAL A 107 -10.31 -1.70 -4.30
C VAL A 107 -9.47 -0.76 -3.44
N VAL A 108 -9.39 -1.03 -2.14
CA VAL A 108 -8.70 -0.13 -1.22
C VAL A 108 -7.19 -0.29 -1.35
N ASP A 109 -6.49 0.81 -1.63
CA ASP A 109 -5.04 0.86 -1.51
C ASP A 109 -4.66 1.28 -0.09
N VAL A 110 -4.12 0.32 0.66
CA VAL A 110 -3.73 0.48 2.05
C VAL A 110 -2.21 0.60 2.20
N SER A 111 -1.46 0.89 1.13
CA SER A 111 0.01 0.96 1.15
C SER A 111 0.60 1.85 2.26
N GLU A 112 -0.14 2.90 2.65
CA GLU A 112 0.26 3.88 3.68
C GLU A 112 -0.29 3.55 5.10
N SER A 113 -1.08 2.49 5.22
CA SER A 113 -1.76 2.09 6.48
C SER A 113 -1.49 0.64 6.89
N PHE A 114 -1.22 -0.24 5.92
CA PHE A 114 -0.78 -1.59 6.15
C PHE A 114 0.58 -1.59 6.85
N ALA A 115 0.76 -2.45 7.86
CA ALA A 115 1.95 -2.53 8.69
C ALA A 115 2.32 -1.22 9.41
N SER A 116 1.39 -0.27 9.53
CA SER A 116 1.54 0.96 10.32
C SER A 116 0.64 0.92 11.55
N VAL A 117 0.52 2.06 12.24
CA VAL A 117 -0.39 2.24 13.38
C VAL A 117 -1.86 1.95 13.05
N LEU A 118 -2.25 2.02 11.77
CA LEU A 118 -3.62 1.75 11.29
C LEU A 118 -3.82 0.30 10.82
N HIS A 119 -2.83 -0.58 11.01
CA HIS A 119 -2.89 -1.93 10.49
C HIS A 119 -4.10 -2.72 10.99
N GLU A 120 -4.36 -2.70 12.29
CA GLU A 120 -5.50 -3.41 12.90
C GLU A 120 -6.84 -2.91 12.34
N GLU A 121 -6.97 -1.60 12.07
CA GLU A 121 -8.18 -1.05 11.44
C GLU A 121 -8.41 -1.66 10.05
N VAL A 122 -7.34 -1.76 9.25
CA VAL A 122 -7.39 -2.39 7.92
C VAL A 122 -7.80 -3.85 8.02
N ILE A 123 -7.17 -4.64 8.89
CA ILE A 123 -7.43 -6.09 9.00
C ILE A 123 -8.84 -6.37 9.52
N ASN A 124 -9.39 -5.49 10.36
CA ASN A 124 -10.74 -5.68 10.90
C ASN A 124 -11.84 -5.32 9.89
N HIS A 125 -11.63 -4.34 9.00
CA HIS A 125 -12.73 -3.77 8.20
C HIS A 125 -12.57 -3.92 6.68
N ALA A 126 -11.37 -4.19 6.16
CA ALA A 126 -11.17 -4.36 4.73
C ALA A 126 -11.59 -5.77 4.29
N ARG A 127 -12.32 -5.88 3.19
CA ARG A 127 -12.74 -7.13 2.54
C ARG A 127 -11.76 -7.49 1.42
N LEU A 128 -11.34 -6.50 0.64
CA LEU A 128 -10.33 -6.61 -0.40
C LEU A 128 -9.44 -5.37 -0.37
N PHE A 129 -8.13 -5.58 -0.26
CA PHE A 129 -7.17 -4.48 -0.31
C PHE A 129 -5.90 -4.85 -1.06
N VAL A 130 -5.17 -3.81 -1.48
CA VAL A 130 -3.82 -3.90 -2.02
C VAL A 130 -2.84 -3.11 -1.15
N ALA A 131 -1.63 -3.64 -0.95
CA ALA A 131 -0.61 -3.01 -0.14
C ALA A 131 0.77 -3.18 -0.76
N ARG A 132 1.50 -2.08 -0.96
CA ARG A 132 2.94 -2.16 -1.20
C ARG A 132 3.68 -2.61 0.06
N LEU A 133 4.53 -3.62 -0.10
CA LEU A 133 5.29 -4.18 1.03
C LEU A 133 6.59 -3.42 1.34
N ASP A 134 6.98 -2.50 0.46
CA ASP A 134 8.19 -1.66 0.59
C ASP A 134 7.97 -0.35 1.36
N ARG A 135 6.77 -0.17 1.92
CA ARG A 135 6.44 0.96 2.78
C ARG A 135 6.69 0.61 4.26
N HIS A 136 5.62 0.35 5.00
CA HIS A 136 5.73 0.15 6.45
C HIS A 136 6.19 -1.27 6.84
N ALA A 137 6.03 -2.25 5.95
CA ALA A 137 6.40 -3.65 6.15
C ALA A 137 7.92 -3.93 6.04
N ASP A 138 8.70 -2.94 5.58
CA ASP A 138 10.16 -3.00 5.52
C ASP A 138 10.72 -4.16 4.68
N LEU A 139 9.99 -4.54 3.64
CA LEU A 139 10.40 -5.52 2.65
C LEU A 139 10.94 -4.82 1.39
N PRO A 140 11.73 -5.51 0.55
CA PRO A 140 12.20 -4.94 -0.71
C PRO A 140 11.05 -4.58 -1.65
N GLY A 141 11.31 -3.61 -2.55
CA GLY A 141 10.40 -3.21 -3.61
C GLY A 141 10.08 -4.32 -4.61
N GLY A 142 9.04 -4.09 -5.41
CA GLY A 142 8.61 -5.05 -6.44
C GLY A 142 7.61 -6.10 -5.97
N LEU A 143 7.04 -5.92 -4.76
CA LEU A 143 5.89 -6.71 -4.30
C LEU A 143 4.74 -5.82 -3.85
N VAL A 144 3.58 -6.13 -4.41
CA VAL A 144 2.27 -5.70 -3.93
C VAL A 144 1.53 -6.94 -3.43
N LEU A 145 1.07 -6.86 -2.19
CA LEU A 145 0.14 -7.80 -1.60
C LEU A 145 -1.27 -7.46 -2.07
N VAL A 146 -2.00 -8.46 -2.55
CA VAL A 146 -3.45 -8.41 -2.77
C VAL A 146 -4.07 -9.38 -1.77
N ALA A 147 -4.94 -8.88 -0.89
CA ALA A 147 -5.55 -9.69 0.16
C ALA A 147 -7.07 -9.70 0.01
N LEU A 148 -7.66 -10.90 -0.11
CA LEU A 148 -9.10 -11.11 -0.16
C LEU A 148 -9.56 -11.81 1.12
N ARG A 149 -10.55 -11.25 1.82
CA ARG A 149 -11.15 -11.92 2.98
C ARG A 149 -11.89 -13.17 2.51
N THR A 150 -11.49 -14.33 3.03
CA THR A 150 -11.97 -15.64 2.55
C THR A 150 -13.50 -15.78 2.59
N ALA A 151 -14.14 -15.24 3.63
CA ALA A 151 -15.60 -15.33 3.81
C ALA A 151 -16.41 -14.50 2.79
N ASP A 152 -15.79 -13.51 2.14
CA ASP A 152 -16.47 -12.55 1.28
C ASP A 152 -16.43 -12.89 -0.21
N PHE A 153 -15.58 -13.84 -0.61
CA PHE A 153 -15.30 -14.14 -2.02
C PHE A 153 -15.39 -15.64 -2.32
N SER A 154 -15.90 -15.97 -3.51
CA SER A 154 -16.08 -17.35 -3.93
C SER A 154 -14.74 -18.08 -4.10
N THR A 155 -14.75 -19.41 -3.93
CA THR A 155 -13.57 -20.25 -4.22
C THR A 155 -13.09 -20.09 -5.66
N LEU A 156 -13.99 -19.89 -6.62
CA LEU A 156 -13.66 -19.66 -8.02
C LEU A 156 -12.78 -18.42 -8.21
N VAL A 157 -13.20 -17.28 -7.64
CA VAL A 157 -12.44 -16.01 -7.70
C VAL A 157 -11.03 -16.19 -7.15
N ARG A 158 -10.92 -16.91 -6.03
CA ARG A 158 -9.64 -17.17 -5.37
C ARG A 158 -8.74 -18.08 -6.21
N SER A 159 -9.30 -19.10 -6.84
CA SER A 159 -8.58 -19.99 -7.76
C SER A 159 -8.11 -19.24 -9.03
N GLU A 160 -8.91 -18.35 -9.59
CA GLU A 160 -8.51 -17.53 -10.74
C GLU A 160 -7.34 -16.60 -10.41
N LEU A 161 -7.39 -15.92 -9.25
CA LEU A 161 -6.27 -15.10 -8.78
C LEU A 161 -4.98 -15.92 -8.58
N ARG A 162 -5.11 -17.14 -8.07
CA ARG A 162 -3.98 -18.07 -7.91
C ARG A 162 -3.36 -18.43 -9.26
N LEU A 163 -4.19 -18.67 -10.28
CA LEU A 163 -3.74 -18.96 -11.64
C LEU A 163 -3.04 -17.75 -12.26
N PHE A 164 -3.59 -16.54 -12.09
CA PHE A 164 -2.92 -15.32 -12.55
C PHE A 164 -1.57 -15.10 -11.88
N GLU A 165 -1.48 -15.28 -10.55
CA GLU A 165 -0.23 -15.16 -9.79
C GLU A 165 0.85 -16.13 -10.31
N GLN A 166 0.49 -17.34 -10.74
CA GLN A 166 1.43 -18.33 -11.29
C GLN A 166 2.10 -17.89 -12.59
N GLY A 167 1.44 -17.04 -13.38
CA GLY A 167 2.00 -16.51 -14.62
C GLY A 167 2.88 -15.27 -14.45
N LEU A 168 3.07 -14.79 -13.21
CA LEU A 168 3.82 -13.55 -12.95
C LEU A 168 5.29 -13.80 -12.62
N PRO A 169 6.21 -12.94 -13.08
CA PRO A 169 7.64 -13.02 -12.74
C PRO A 169 7.89 -12.47 -11.33
N LEU A 170 7.67 -13.31 -10.31
CA LEU A 170 7.74 -12.90 -8.89
C LEU A 170 8.94 -13.50 -8.13
N ASP A 171 9.74 -14.34 -8.76
CA ASP A 171 10.74 -15.16 -8.06
C ASP A 171 11.80 -14.30 -7.34
N THR A 172 12.41 -13.36 -8.06
CA THR A 172 13.41 -12.45 -7.50
C THR A 172 12.86 -11.62 -6.33
N PRO A 173 11.75 -10.88 -6.46
CA PRO A 173 11.25 -10.06 -5.35
C PRO A 173 10.75 -10.91 -4.16
N VAL A 174 10.19 -12.11 -4.40
CA VAL A 174 9.78 -13.04 -3.32
C VAL A 174 10.98 -13.54 -2.53
N LEU A 175 12.05 -13.98 -3.21
CA LEU A 175 13.27 -14.44 -2.56
C LEU A 175 13.95 -13.30 -1.79
N ALA A 176 13.96 -12.08 -2.35
CA ALA A 176 14.49 -10.90 -1.67
C ALA A 176 13.72 -10.58 -0.39
N ALA A 177 12.39 -10.65 -0.42
CA ALA A 177 11.55 -10.43 0.77
C ALA A 177 11.78 -11.50 1.85
N LEU A 178 11.90 -12.78 1.45
CA LEU A 178 12.25 -13.86 2.37
C LEU A 178 13.64 -13.67 2.97
N ALA A 179 14.63 -13.25 2.18
CA ALA A 179 15.97 -12.95 2.68
C ALA A 179 15.94 -11.81 3.71
N ARG A 180 15.29 -10.70 3.39
CA ARG A 180 15.11 -9.56 4.32
C ARG A 180 14.46 -9.98 5.64
N SER A 181 13.45 -10.85 5.58
CA SER A 181 12.73 -11.31 6.77
C SER A 181 13.57 -12.15 7.75
N LYS A 182 14.71 -12.70 7.29
CA LYS A 182 15.63 -13.49 8.12
C LYS A 182 16.70 -12.63 8.80
N GLU A 183 16.86 -11.37 8.39
CA GLU A 183 17.84 -10.46 8.98
C GLU A 183 17.42 -10.08 10.41
N GLN A 184 18.37 -10.08 11.35
CA GLN A 184 18.10 -9.81 12.78
C GLN A 184 17.46 -8.44 13.05
N GLY A 185 17.64 -7.48 12.14
CA GLY A 185 17.09 -6.13 12.24
C GLY A 185 15.68 -5.98 11.68
N TRP A 186 15.12 -6.98 10.99
CA TRP A 186 13.79 -6.84 10.41
C TRP A 186 12.73 -6.81 11.51
N ARG A 187 11.95 -5.73 11.52
CA ARG A 187 10.74 -5.63 12.34
C ARG A 187 9.57 -5.26 11.42
N PRO A 188 8.48 -6.04 11.44
CA PRO A 188 7.46 -5.96 10.40
C PRO A 188 6.60 -4.70 10.45
N TYR A 189 6.63 -3.89 11.52
CA TYR A 189 5.77 -2.72 11.64
C TYR A 189 6.55 -1.42 11.69
N ASN A 190 5.98 -0.38 11.07
CA ASN A 190 6.30 1.01 11.40
C ASN A 190 5.39 1.48 12.55
N GLN A 191 5.99 1.68 13.71
CA GLN A 191 5.35 2.12 14.94
C GLN A 191 5.40 3.65 15.12
N ALA A 192 5.99 4.38 14.18
CA ALA A 192 6.05 5.82 14.26
C ALA A 192 4.64 6.43 14.25
N SER A 193 4.40 7.34 15.18
CA SER A 193 3.21 8.18 15.26
C SER A 193 3.66 9.64 15.36
N VAL A 194 2.99 10.52 14.62
CA VAL A 194 3.28 11.95 14.59
C VAL A 194 1.98 12.72 14.85
N GLU A 195 1.99 13.46 15.95
CA GLU A 195 0.91 14.36 16.33
C GLU A 195 0.96 15.65 15.50
N ALA A 196 0.00 16.55 15.73
CA ALA A 196 0.01 17.85 15.10
C ALA A 196 1.28 18.64 15.50
N ILE A 197 1.95 19.23 14.51
CA ILE A 197 3.16 20.04 14.66
C ILE A 197 2.81 21.49 14.34
N SER A 198 3.23 22.40 15.20
CA SER A 198 3.21 23.84 14.95
C SER A 198 4.59 24.40 15.25
N LEU A 199 5.21 25.05 14.27
CA LEU A 199 6.53 25.67 14.39
C LEU A 199 6.38 27.16 14.11
N SER A 200 6.90 28.00 15.00
CA SER A 200 6.78 29.46 14.88
C SER A 200 7.96 30.12 14.15
N LEU A 201 9.08 29.41 13.99
CA LEU A 201 10.34 29.92 13.44
C LEU A 201 11.04 28.82 12.60
N PRO A 202 11.79 29.18 11.54
CA PRO A 202 11.96 30.52 10.96
C PRO A 202 10.75 31.02 10.16
N LEU A 203 9.79 30.14 9.87
CA LEU A 203 8.52 30.45 9.22
C LEU A 203 7.40 29.78 10.02
N PRO A 204 6.27 30.47 10.29
CA PRO A 204 5.14 29.85 10.95
C PRO A 204 4.55 28.78 10.02
N ILE A 205 4.72 27.52 10.39
CA ILE A 205 4.18 26.38 9.64
C ILE A 205 3.47 25.43 10.61
N ALA A 206 2.30 24.97 10.18
CA ALA A 206 1.50 23.99 10.89
C ALA A 206 1.28 22.78 10.00
N SER A 207 1.27 21.60 10.60
CA SER A 207 0.98 20.37 9.89
C SER A 207 -0.53 20.22 9.66
N GLY A 208 -0.93 19.76 8.47
CA GLY A 208 -2.33 19.55 8.07
C GLY A 208 -2.79 18.09 8.08
N HIS A 209 -1.92 17.14 8.41
CA HIS A 209 -2.27 15.71 8.46
C HIS A 209 -3.12 15.37 9.69
N GLN A 210 -3.84 14.26 9.62
CA GLN A 210 -4.49 13.67 10.78
C GLN A 210 -3.44 13.17 11.77
N ALA A 211 -3.57 13.57 13.04
CA ALA A 211 -2.65 13.16 14.10
C ALA A 211 -2.59 11.64 14.27
N GLY A 212 -1.39 11.15 14.61
CA GLY A 212 -1.12 9.73 14.82
C GLY A 212 -0.46 9.02 13.63
N LEU A 213 -0.43 9.63 12.44
CA LEU A 213 0.12 9.02 11.23
C LEU A 213 1.66 8.91 11.26
N PRO A 214 2.26 7.97 10.49
CA PRO A 214 3.71 7.77 10.41
C PRO A 214 4.43 8.80 9.53
N PHE A 215 3.93 10.04 9.48
CA PHE A 215 4.50 11.16 8.75
C PHE A 215 3.82 12.46 9.20
N ALA A 216 4.41 13.60 8.86
CA ALA A 216 3.76 14.90 8.94
C ALA A 216 3.68 15.55 7.56
N SER A 217 2.56 16.23 7.29
CA SER A 217 2.34 16.96 6.03
C SER A 217 2.15 18.44 6.29
N PHE A 218 2.83 19.28 5.51
CA PHE A 218 2.81 20.74 5.64
C PHE A 218 2.43 21.37 4.31
N ALA A 219 1.47 22.29 4.33
CA ALA A 219 1.17 23.13 3.18
C ALA A 219 2.23 24.23 3.08
N LEU A 220 2.90 24.33 1.94
CA LEU A 220 3.98 25.28 1.69
C LEU A 220 3.80 25.97 0.34
N SER A 221 4.27 27.21 0.26
CA SER A 221 4.37 27.89 -1.03
C SER A 221 5.37 27.18 -1.95
N ARG A 222 5.18 27.32 -3.27
CA ARG A 222 6.12 26.75 -4.26
C ARG A 222 7.55 27.26 -4.10
N ALA A 223 7.72 28.52 -3.68
CA ALA A 223 9.04 29.10 -3.43
C ALA A 223 9.75 28.41 -2.26
N GLN A 224 9.02 28.15 -1.16
CA GLN A 224 9.54 27.38 -0.02
C GLN A 224 9.93 25.97 -0.45
N LEU A 225 9.05 25.25 -1.18
CA LEU A 225 9.37 23.90 -1.67
C LEU A 225 10.59 23.87 -2.59
N ALA A 226 10.76 24.87 -3.46
CA ALA A 226 11.89 24.96 -4.38
C ALA A 226 13.24 25.14 -3.65
N SER A 227 13.24 25.70 -2.43
CA SER A 227 14.44 25.83 -1.61
C SER A 227 14.86 24.53 -0.89
N LEU A 228 14.00 23.51 -0.87
CA LEU A 228 14.25 22.26 -0.16
C LEU A 228 15.00 21.26 -1.05
N ALA A 229 16.03 20.63 -0.48
CA ALA A 229 16.71 19.51 -1.12
C ALA A 229 15.93 18.20 -0.91
N PRO A 230 15.84 17.32 -1.93
CA PRO A 230 15.31 15.97 -1.75
C PRO A 230 16.12 15.18 -0.71
N ALA A 231 15.42 14.41 0.13
CA ALA A 231 16.02 13.47 1.09
C ALA A 231 15.17 12.21 1.17
N SER A 232 15.73 11.11 1.68
CA SER A 232 15.02 9.82 1.76
C SER A 232 13.77 9.85 2.64
N ASP A 233 13.73 10.75 3.62
CA ASP A 233 12.61 10.97 4.55
C ASP A 233 11.68 12.10 4.10
N VAL A 234 11.95 12.76 2.96
CA VAL A 234 11.23 13.95 2.50
C VAL A 234 10.63 13.71 1.13
N GLU A 235 9.32 13.92 1.02
CA GLU A 235 8.59 13.92 -0.26
C GLU A 235 8.07 15.32 -0.56
N LEU A 236 8.47 15.87 -1.70
CA LEU A 236 8.05 17.19 -2.17
C LEU A 236 6.94 17.03 -3.22
N TRP A 237 5.81 17.70 -3.00
CA TRP A 237 4.64 17.69 -3.87
C TRP A 237 4.40 19.10 -4.42
N PRO A 238 5.22 19.57 -5.40
CA PRO A 238 5.21 20.97 -5.84
C PRO A 238 3.92 21.40 -6.55
N GLN A 239 3.22 20.45 -7.19
CA GLN A 239 1.95 20.75 -7.85
C GLN A 239 0.83 21.01 -6.84
N GLN A 240 0.81 20.25 -5.74
CA GLN A 240 -0.17 20.34 -4.67
C GLN A 240 0.25 21.33 -3.58
N SER A 241 1.49 21.84 -3.61
CA SER A 241 2.04 22.73 -2.58
C SER A 241 2.17 22.07 -1.21
N TYR A 242 2.65 20.82 -1.16
CA TYR A 242 2.89 20.08 0.08
C TYR A 242 4.33 19.58 0.25
N LEU A 243 4.77 19.58 1.50
CA LEU A 243 5.93 18.84 2.00
C LEU A 243 5.40 17.72 2.90
N LEU A 244 5.87 16.49 2.67
CA LEU A 244 5.63 15.37 3.57
C LEU A 244 6.96 14.89 4.13
N VAL A 245 7.04 14.77 5.46
CA VAL A 245 8.21 14.25 6.17
C VAL A 245 7.84 12.92 6.82
N ARG A 246 8.49 11.85 6.37
CA ARG A 246 8.25 10.47 6.80
C ARG A 246 8.84 10.24 8.19
N ALA A 247 8.11 9.50 9.01
CA ALA A 247 8.56 9.01 10.30
C ALA A 247 8.69 7.48 10.24
N SER A 248 9.80 6.94 10.75
CA SER A 248 10.03 5.50 10.75
C SER A 248 10.61 5.06 12.08
N GLN A 249 9.88 4.20 12.79
CA GLN A 249 10.38 3.49 13.95
C GLN A 249 9.94 2.03 13.82
N ARG A 250 10.91 1.13 13.68
CA ARG A 250 10.65 -0.29 13.44
C ARG A 250 10.29 -1.01 14.74
N GLY A 251 9.27 -1.87 14.69
CA GLY A 251 8.87 -2.68 15.85
C GLY A 251 7.86 -3.80 15.55
N GLY A 252 7.34 -4.43 16.60
CA GLY A 252 6.51 -5.65 16.52
C GLY A 252 4.99 -5.44 16.50
N GLY A 253 4.50 -4.25 16.10
CA GLY A 253 3.07 -3.96 15.90
C GLY A 253 2.23 -3.58 17.12
N ARG A 254 2.68 -3.87 18.36
CA ARG A 254 1.87 -3.66 19.58
C ARG A 254 1.97 -2.28 20.23
N LYS A 255 2.97 -1.48 19.87
CA LYS A 255 3.26 -0.19 20.50
C LYS A 255 3.39 0.88 19.43
N GLN A 256 3.02 2.10 19.78
CA GLN A 256 3.28 3.30 18.99
C GLN A 256 4.37 4.11 19.67
N THR A 257 5.21 4.75 18.88
CA THR A 257 6.27 5.63 19.35
C THR A 257 6.03 7.01 18.79
N ASN A 258 5.77 7.97 19.67
CA ASN A 258 5.57 9.36 19.27
C ASN A 258 6.92 9.97 18.81
N LEU A 259 7.01 10.29 17.52
CA LEU A 259 8.19 10.91 16.89
C LEU A 259 7.99 12.41 16.58
N THR A 260 6.91 13.01 17.07
CA THR A 260 6.58 14.44 16.87
C THR A 260 7.77 15.37 17.16
N PRO A 261 8.52 15.22 18.28
CA PRO A 261 9.67 16.09 18.54
C PRO A 261 10.81 15.92 17.53
N GLN A 262 11.02 14.69 17.02
CA GLN A 262 12.07 14.41 16.04
C GLN A 262 11.73 15.00 14.68
N ILE A 263 10.46 14.84 14.24
CA ILE A 263 9.97 15.43 13.00
C ILE A 263 9.96 16.95 13.09
N GLY A 264 9.55 17.54 14.21
CA GLY A 264 9.61 18.99 14.44
C GLY A 264 11.03 19.55 14.27
N ARG A 265 12.02 18.91 14.90
CA ARG A 265 13.44 19.28 14.72
C ARG A 265 13.89 19.10 13.28
N ARG A 266 13.53 17.99 12.63
CA ARG A 266 13.87 17.72 11.23
C ARG A 266 13.34 18.82 10.32
N VAL A 267 12.07 19.20 10.46
CA VAL A 267 11.46 20.28 9.70
C VAL A 267 12.17 21.62 9.95
N GLN A 268 12.51 21.96 11.20
CA GLN A 268 13.31 23.15 11.49
C GLN A 268 14.66 23.14 10.77
N THR A 269 15.35 21.98 10.74
CA THR A 269 16.64 21.88 10.02
C THR A 269 16.50 22.10 8.51
N LEU A 270 15.38 21.70 7.91
CA LEU A 270 15.14 21.89 6.47
C LEU A 270 15.09 23.37 6.08
N PHE A 271 14.63 24.25 6.97
CA PHE A 271 14.53 25.69 6.73
C PHE A 271 15.69 26.52 7.28
N ASN A 272 16.56 25.94 8.11
CA ASN A 272 17.67 26.66 8.77
C ASN A 272 19.03 26.52 8.03
N THR A 273 19.12 25.79 6.93
CA THR A 273 20.37 25.54 6.18
C THR A 273 20.97 26.78 5.49
N GLY A 274 20.30 27.94 5.51
CA GLY A 274 20.81 29.21 4.97
C GLY A 274 21.72 30.02 5.91
N GLY A 275 22.01 29.53 7.13
CA GLY A 275 22.68 30.31 8.18
C GLY A 275 24.19 30.17 8.33
N LYS A 276 24.89 29.45 7.44
CA LYS A 276 26.36 29.41 7.44
C LYS A 276 26.93 30.30 6.33
N SER A 277 26.69 31.61 6.43
CA SER A 277 27.64 32.58 5.88
C SER A 277 28.80 32.63 6.87
N GLU A 278 29.93 32.07 6.47
CA GLU A 278 31.21 32.23 7.17
C GLU A 278 31.43 33.72 7.49
N LYS A 279 31.53 34.04 8.79
CA LYS A 279 32.29 35.21 9.20
C LYS A 279 33.74 34.87 8.93
N ALA A 280 34.26 35.29 7.78
CA ALA A 280 35.68 35.48 7.60
C ALA A 280 36.13 36.55 8.60
N ARG A 281 36.96 36.14 9.56
CA ARG A 281 37.86 36.98 10.33
C ARG A 281 39.28 36.51 10.04
#